data_AF-A0A946PBA7-F1
#
_entry.id   AF-A0A946PBA7-F1
#
_cell.length_a   1.000
_cell.length_b   1.000
_cell.length_c   1.000
_cell.angle_alpha   90.00
_cell.angle_beta   90.00
_cell.angle_gamma   90.00
#
_symmetry.space_group_name_H-M   'P 1'
#
loop_
_entity.id
_entity.type
_entity.pdbx_description
1 polymer ?
#
loop_
_entity_poly.entity_id
_entity_poly.type
_entity_poly.pdbx_seq_one_letter_code
_entity_poly.pdbx_strand_id
1 'polypeptide(L)'
;VVTTQRILDGLAILIPKLLETWTTHARQLRLSVLERVRDDKSFQFVKEFIKHYGDGLFTQHLLTPSSLRSILRGGVRPYLERLIKQDSAGTDWRTSDSDEDGGSKQAGPVKLIEAINVGEISLKQATSRLRLILESVAENHSEYRDWNSTTTQSDRGDYLYVLLEFLRIKAEYERIVWTLRPVSMAHRVLVRSGATEAASAWRQRMEEETAGTANDLIERLSVLQQKTGVRLASVSDRVKRPFTAMLEQDEIESLVEPAVRELLVGEPEGAGGQLETHAEEFLGIATGSGVEVPDWLDRLSITVDRVLEEAETGGLASDSERQVMPSTLAEPLHWSWLSWPQLLDAVSKKQGRL
;
A
#
# COMPACT_ATOMS: atom_id res chain seq x y z
N VAL A 1 26.98 -20.77 10.57
CA VAL A 1 27.53 -21.12 9.22
C VAL A 1 26.86 -22.33 8.55
N VAL A 2 27.09 -23.59 8.97
CA VAL A 2 26.51 -24.76 8.26
C VAL A 2 24.97 -24.80 8.36
N THR A 3 24.40 -24.51 9.53
CA THR A 3 22.95 -24.46 9.73
C THR A 3 22.31 -23.32 8.94
N THR A 4 22.90 -22.12 9.02
CA THR A 4 22.50 -20.92 8.29
C THR A 4 22.43 -21.18 6.79
N GLN A 5 23.50 -21.75 6.21
CA GLN A 5 23.54 -22.07 4.79
C GLN A 5 22.45 -23.07 4.39
N ARG A 6 22.23 -24.13 5.18
CA ARG A 6 21.18 -25.13 4.91
C ARG A 6 19.78 -24.52 4.94
N ILE A 7 19.50 -23.59 5.86
CA ILE A 7 18.23 -22.87 5.91
C ILE A 7 18.05 -22.04 4.63
N LEU A 8 19.06 -21.27 4.25
CA LEU A 8 19.03 -20.44 3.04
C LEU A 8 18.88 -21.27 1.76
N ASP A 9 19.56 -22.41 1.66
CA ASP A 9 19.43 -23.35 0.54
C ASP A 9 18.00 -23.91 0.46
N GLY A 10 17.38 -24.19 1.61
CA GLY A 10 16.00 -24.67 1.69
C GLY A 10 15.00 -23.60 1.25
N LEU A 11 15.19 -22.36 1.69
CA LEU A 11 14.36 -21.23 1.28
C LEU A 11 14.51 -20.92 -0.22
N ALA A 12 15.73 -20.98 -0.76
CA ALA A 12 15.99 -20.80 -2.19
C ALA A 12 15.23 -21.81 -3.07
N ILE A 13 14.87 -22.96 -2.50
CA ILE A 13 14.07 -23.99 -3.17
C ILE A 13 12.56 -23.76 -2.99
N LEU A 14 12.12 -23.44 -1.78
CA LEU A 14 10.69 -23.34 -1.43
C LEU A 14 10.05 -22.03 -1.87
N ILE A 15 10.76 -20.92 -1.73
CA ILE A 15 10.21 -19.57 -1.95
C ILE A 15 9.82 -19.32 -3.41
N PRO A 16 10.60 -19.72 -4.43
CA PRO A 16 10.17 -19.59 -5.82
C PRO A 16 8.84 -20.30 -6.12
N LYS A 17 8.61 -21.49 -5.54
CA LYS A 17 7.35 -22.23 -5.71
C LYS A 17 6.17 -21.54 -5.03
N LEU A 18 6.42 -21.02 -3.83
CA LEU A 18 5.41 -20.26 -3.11
C LEU A 18 5.08 -18.95 -3.84
N LEU A 19 6.09 -18.25 -4.37
CA LEU A 19 5.92 -17.06 -5.20
C LEU A 19 5.13 -17.36 -6.47
N GLU A 20 5.36 -18.49 -7.14
CA GLU A 20 4.59 -18.89 -8.33
C GLU A 20 3.09 -19.06 -8.00
N THR A 21 2.79 -19.76 -6.91
CA THR A 21 1.40 -19.97 -6.46
C THR A 21 0.79 -18.64 -5.99
N TRP A 22 1.53 -17.86 -5.21
CA TRP A 22 1.10 -16.56 -4.72
C TRP A 22 0.81 -15.61 -5.87
N THR A 23 1.71 -15.47 -6.84
CA THR A 23 1.53 -14.56 -7.98
C THR A 23 0.33 -14.93 -8.84
N THR A 24 0.03 -16.22 -8.97
CA THR A 24 -1.18 -16.70 -9.67
C THR A 24 -2.45 -16.16 -9.02
N HIS A 25 -2.54 -16.20 -7.68
CA HIS A 25 -3.70 -15.68 -6.95
C HIS A 25 -3.67 -14.15 -6.78
N ALA A 26 -2.51 -13.59 -6.46
CA ALA A 26 -2.32 -12.17 -6.22
C ALA A 26 -2.66 -11.31 -7.44
N ARG A 27 -2.47 -11.83 -8.66
CA ARG A 27 -2.86 -11.16 -9.91
C ARG A 27 -4.37 -11.03 -10.09
N GLN A 28 -5.16 -11.89 -9.45
CA GLN A 28 -6.63 -11.84 -9.54
C GLN A 28 -7.23 -10.78 -8.60
N LEU A 29 -6.49 -10.40 -7.56
CA LEU A 29 -6.88 -9.34 -6.63
C LEU A 29 -6.39 -7.98 -7.15
N ARG A 30 -7.31 -7.03 -7.27
CA ARG A 30 -6.99 -5.63 -7.56
C ARG A 30 -6.70 -4.89 -6.26
N LEU A 31 -5.48 -4.35 -6.13
CA LEU A 31 -5.08 -3.60 -4.93
C LEU A 31 -5.43 -2.12 -5.06
N SER A 32 -5.33 -1.59 -6.27
CA SER A 32 -5.63 -0.18 -6.55
C SER A 32 -6.42 -0.05 -7.84
N VAL A 33 -7.28 0.96 -7.89
CA VAL A 33 -7.99 1.30 -9.10
C VAL A 33 -7.04 1.65 -10.26
N LEU A 34 -5.89 2.25 -9.94
CA LEU A 34 -4.91 2.79 -10.88
C LEU A 34 -4.15 1.71 -11.65
N GLU A 35 -4.25 0.44 -11.25
CA GLU A 35 -3.65 -0.68 -11.98
C GLU A 35 -4.22 -0.86 -13.38
N ARG A 36 -5.46 -0.41 -13.61
CA ARG A 36 -6.10 -0.37 -14.94
C ARG A 36 -5.43 0.63 -15.89
N VAL A 37 -4.69 1.59 -15.33
CA VAL A 37 -4.03 2.66 -16.08
C VAL A 37 -2.53 2.69 -15.74
N ARG A 38 -1.94 1.52 -15.47
CA ARG A 38 -0.52 1.43 -15.09
C ARG A 38 0.41 1.83 -16.23
N ASP A 39 0.10 1.49 -17.47
CA ASP A 39 0.92 1.88 -18.62
C ASP A 39 0.56 3.30 -19.12
N ASP A 40 1.51 3.98 -19.74
CA ASP A 40 1.30 5.36 -20.16
C ASP A 40 0.23 5.51 -21.24
N LYS A 41 0.06 4.52 -22.12
CA LYS A 41 -0.94 4.58 -23.20
C LYS A 41 -2.35 4.55 -22.64
N SER A 42 -2.64 3.65 -21.70
CA SER A 42 -3.94 3.59 -21.04
C SER A 42 -4.19 4.84 -20.18
N PHE A 43 -3.17 5.36 -19.52
CA PHE A 43 -3.29 6.59 -18.74
C PHE A 43 -3.52 7.84 -19.58
N GLN A 44 -2.99 7.93 -20.80
CA GLN A 44 -3.19 9.11 -21.66
C GLN A 44 -4.67 9.46 -21.84
N PHE A 45 -5.56 8.46 -21.99
CA PHE A 45 -6.98 8.73 -22.13
C PHE A 45 -7.64 9.34 -20.89
N VAL A 46 -7.12 9.01 -19.70
CA VAL A 46 -7.58 9.59 -18.43
C VAL A 46 -7.00 10.99 -18.26
N LYS A 47 -5.72 11.15 -18.56
CA LYS A 47 -5.02 12.44 -18.52
C LYS A 47 -5.68 13.47 -19.43
N GLU A 48 -5.95 13.11 -20.68
CA GLU A 48 -6.60 14.03 -21.63
C GLU A 48 -8.05 14.30 -21.25
N PHE A 49 -8.78 13.32 -20.71
CA PHE A 49 -10.11 13.57 -20.16
C PHE A 49 -10.09 14.62 -19.04
N ILE A 50 -9.15 14.50 -18.09
CA ILE A 50 -9.02 15.48 -17.00
C ILE A 50 -8.62 16.84 -17.55
N LYS A 51 -7.66 16.93 -18.46
CA LYS A 51 -7.23 18.22 -19.02
C LYS A 51 -8.35 18.95 -19.76
N HIS A 52 -9.15 18.21 -20.54
CA HIS A 52 -10.20 18.80 -21.36
C HIS A 52 -11.46 19.14 -20.55
N TYR A 53 -11.82 18.26 -19.60
CA TYR A 53 -13.13 18.31 -18.92
C TYR A 53 -13.05 18.52 -17.41
N GLY A 54 -11.85 18.53 -16.83
CA GLY A 54 -11.67 18.54 -15.38
C GLY A 54 -11.94 19.89 -14.73
N ASP A 55 -11.76 20.97 -15.47
CA ASP A 55 -12.10 22.32 -15.00
C ASP A 55 -13.61 22.44 -14.75
N GLY A 56 -13.98 22.87 -13.55
CA GLY A 56 -15.37 22.91 -13.10
C GLY A 56 -16.02 21.56 -12.77
N LEU A 57 -15.39 20.44 -13.15
CA LEU A 57 -15.83 19.10 -12.79
C LEU A 57 -15.21 18.66 -11.47
N PHE A 58 -13.88 18.73 -11.34
CA PHE A 58 -13.16 18.26 -10.16
C PHE A 58 -12.96 19.39 -9.16
N THR A 59 -14.05 19.76 -8.47
CA THR A 59 -14.02 20.76 -7.41
C THR A 59 -13.66 20.14 -6.06
N GLN A 60 -13.13 20.95 -5.14
CA GLN A 60 -12.83 20.49 -3.79
C GLN A 60 -14.08 19.92 -3.08
N HIS A 61 -15.24 20.56 -3.27
CA HIS A 61 -16.53 20.08 -2.74
C HIS A 61 -16.93 18.69 -3.29
N LEU A 62 -16.72 18.45 -4.59
CA LEU A 62 -16.98 17.14 -5.22
C LEU A 62 -16.05 16.06 -4.67
N LEU A 63 -14.79 16.39 -4.45
CA LEU A 63 -13.75 15.45 -4.05
C LEU A 63 -13.67 15.21 -2.54
N THR A 64 -14.63 15.72 -1.76
CA THR A 64 -14.75 15.35 -0.34
C THR A 64 -15.17 13.87 -0.16
N PRO A 65 -14.83 13.22 0.97
CA PRO A 65 -15.14 11.80 1.16
C PRO A 65 -16.63 11.48 1.10
N SER A 66 -17.48 12.39 1.59
CA SER A 66 -18.94 12.25 1.58
C SER A 66 -19.50 12.31 0.16
N SER A 67 -19.09 13.31 -0.61
CA SER A 67 -19.47 13.48 -2.02
C SER A 67 -19.02 12.30 -2.87
N LEU A 68 -17.75 11.90 -2.76
CA LEU A 68 -17.19 10.74 -3.45
C LEU A 68 -17.98 9.46 -3.12
N ARG A 69 -18.20 9.17 -1.83
CA ARG A 69 -18.95 7.99 -1.39
C ARG A 69 -20.38 8.00 -1.91
N SER A 70 -21.06 9.14 -1.86
CA SER A 70 -22.43 9.31 -2.36
C SER A 70 -22.52 9.00 -3.85
N ILE A 71 -21.62 9.58 -4.67
CA ILE A 71 -21.60 9.39 -6.12
C ILE A 71 -21.21 7.96 -6.49
N LEU A 72 -20.19 7.39 -5.85
CA LEU A 72 -19.72 6.04 -6.17
C LEU A 72 -20.76 4.97 -5.80
N ARG A 73 -21.45 5.13 -4.66
CA ARG A 73 -22.53 4.26 -4.22
C ARG A 73 -23.79 4.40 -5.07
N GLY A 74 -24.18 5.63 -5.41
CA GLY A 74 -25.35 5.92 -6.26
C GLY A 74 -25.10 5.66 -7.75
N GLY A 75 -23.84 5.55 -8.16
CA GLY A 75 -23.42 5.35 -9.54
C GLY A 75 -23.09 6.66 -10.26
N VAL A 76 -21.96 6.64 -10.97
CA VAL A 76 -21.45 7.79 -11.74
C VAL A 76 -22.33 8.15 -12.94
N ARG A 77 -22.95 7.16 -13.59
CA ARG A 77 -23.85 7.42 -14.73
C ARG A 77 -25.10 8.21 -14.31
N PRO A 78 -25.87 7.78 -13.29
CA PRO A 78 -26.97 8.59 -12.74
C PRO A 78 -26.54 10.00 -12.32
N TYR A 79 -25.32 10.15 -11.79
CA TYR A 79 -24.78 11.47 -11.48
C TYR A 79 -24.61 12.35 -12.74
N LEU A 80 -23.98 11.84 -13.80
CA LEU A 80 -23.85 12.58 -15.08
C LEU A 80 -25.21 12.88 -15.73
N GLU A 81 -26.14 11.92 -15.71
CA GLU A 81 -27.50 12.13 -16.25
C GLU A 81 -28.25 13.23 -15.47
N ARG A 82 -28.05 13.35 -14.16
CA ARG A 82 -28.61 14.46 -13.36
C ARG A 82 -28.01 15.80 -13.77
N LEU A 83 -26.69 15.88 -13.95
CA LEU A 83 -26.02 17.11 -14.37
C LEU A 83 -26.53 17.58 -15.74
N ILE A 84 -26.65 16.67 -16.71
CA ILE A 84 -27.17 16.99 -18.06
C ILE A 84 -28.62 17.49 -17.97
N LYS A 85 -29.46 16.87 -17.14
CA LYS A 85 -30.85 17.30 -16.92
C LYS A 85 -30.94 18.69 -16.27
N GLN A 86 -30.07 18.99 -15.31
CA GLN A 86 -30.02 20.29 -14.64
C GLN A 86 -29.60 21.40 -15.60
N ASP A 87 -28.57 21.14 -16.42
CA ASP A 87 -28.12 22.04 -17.48
C ASP A 87 -29.23 22.32 -18.52
N SER A 88 -29.92 21.27 -18.97
CA SER A 88 -31.05 21.39 -19.92
C SER A 88 -32.24 22.16 -19.33
N ALA A 89 -32.43 22.12 -18.01
CA ALA A 89 -33.50 22.84 -17.33
C ALA A 89 -33.18 24.33 -17.12
N GLY A 90 -32.00 24.80 -17.52
CA GLY A 90 -31.52 26.15 -17.24
C GLY A 90 -31.34 26.41 -15.74
N THR A 91 -31.29 25.35 -14.93
CA THR A 91 -31.00 25.46 -13.50
C THR A 91 -29.55 25.87 -13.39
N ASP A 92 -29.31 27.10 -12.94
CA ASP A 92 -27.97 27.64 -12.82
C ASP A 92 -27.26 26.83 -11.73
N TRP A 93 -26.38 25.92 -12.14
CA TRP A 93 -25.49 25.20 -11.23
C TRP A 93 -24.59 26.20 -10.46
N ARG A 94 -24.58 27.48 -10.88
CA ARG A 94 -23.97 28.66 -10.22
C ARG A 94 -24.65 29.12 -8.93
N THR A 95 -25.87 28.67 -8.64
CA THR A 95 -26.68 29.19 -7.52
C THR A 95 -26.67 28.34 -6.25
N SER A 96 -25.97 27.20 -6.22
CA SER A 96 -25.98 26.34 -5.02
C SER A 96 -24.98 26.74 -3.93
N ASP A 97 -24.00 27.60 -4.22
CA ASP A 97 -23.10 28.16 -3.20
C ASP A 97 -23.12 29.70 -3.31
N SER A 98 -24.10 30.32 -2.66
CA SER A 98 -24.01 31.73 -2.30
C SER A 98 -23.03 31.86 -1.14
N ASP A 99 -21.73 31.80 -1.44
CA ASP A 99 -20.73 32.31 -0.51
C ASP A 99 -20.80 33.84 -0.53
N GLU A 100 -21.07 34.43 0.63
CA GLU A 100 -21.09 35.88 0.88
C GLU A 100 -19.71 36.56 0.71
N ASP A 101 -18.69 35.82 0.28
CA ASP A 101 -17.34 36.35 0.07
C ASP A 101 -16.96 36.25 -1.42
N GLY A 102 -16.54 37.38 -2.00
CA GLY A 102 -16.43 37.63 -3.44
C GLY A 102 -15.37 36.83 -4.21
N GLY A 103 -15.40 35.50 -4.15
CA GLY A 103 -14.44 34.60 -4.77
C GLY A 103 -15.05 33.67 -5.82
N SER A 104 -15.01 34.09 -7.09
CA SER A 104 -15.20 33.28 -8.31
C SER A 104 -16.54 32.51 -8.47
N LYS A 105 -17.29 32.86 -9.53
CA LYS A 105 -18.28 31.96 -10.12
C LYS A 105 -17.57 30.65 -10.50
N GLN A 106 -17.61 29.62 -9.65
CA GLN A 106 -17.21 28.27 -10.08
C GLN A 106 -17.94 28.01 -11.40
N ALA A 107 -17.26 27.49 -12.42
CA ALA A 107 -17.91 27.02 -13.64
C ALA A 107 -18.29 25.57 -13.37
N GLY A 108 -19.52 25.13 -13.63
CA GLY A 108 -19.88 23.72 -13.55
C GLY A 108 -19.18 22.96 -14.67
N PRO A 109 -19.41 21.64 -14.80
CA PRO A 109 -18.77 20.81 -15.81
C PRO A 109 -19.34 21.04 -17.23
N VAL A 110 -19.50 22.30 -17.64
CA VAL A 110 -20.14 22.73 -18.89
C VAL A 110 -19.50 22.05 -20.09
N LYS A 111 -18.17 22.06 -20.17
CA LYS A 111 -17.42 21.43 -21.27
C LYS A 111 -17.73 19.94 -21.42
N LEU A 112 -17.86 19.21 -20.32
CA LEU A 112 -18.18 17.79 -20.36
C LEU A 112 -19.61 17.56 -20.83
N ILE A 113 -20.55 18.36 -20.32
CA ILE A 113 -21.98 18.26 -20.68
C ILE A 113 -22.17 18.56 -22.17
N GLU A 114 -21.58 19.64 -22.67
CA GLU A 114 -21.61 20.01 -24.09
C GLU A 114 -21.03 18.90 -24.97
N ALA A 115 -19.85 18.37 -24.61
CA ALA A 115 -19.21 17.28 -25.36
C ALA A 115 -20.07 15.99 -25.39
N ILE A 116 -20.81 15.71 -24.31
CA ILE A 116 -21.77 14.59 -24.29
C ILE A 116 -22.97 14.88 -25.20
N ASN A 117 -23.51 16.10 -25.15
CA ASN A 117 -24.70 16.50 -25.93
C ASN A 117 -24.41 16.53 -27.44
N VAL A 118 -23.23 17.00 -27.84
CA VAL A 118 -22.77 17.03 -29.24
C VAL A 118 -22.26 15.67 -29.71
N GLY A 119 -22.00 14.73 -28.79
CA GLY A 119 -21.59 13.37 -29.08
C GLY A 119 -20.08 13.19 -29.29
N GLU A 120 -19.25 14.17 -28.92
CA GLU A 120 -17.78 14.07 -28.93
C GLU A 120 -17.28 12.97 -27.98
N ILE A 121 -17.98 12.77 -26.87
CA ILE A 121 -17.75 11.67 -25.94
C ILE A 121 -19.08 10.99 -25.58
N SER A 122 -19.13 9.66 -25.69
CA SER A 122 -20.33 8.94 -25.25
C SER A 122 -20.49 9.01 -23.73
N LEU A 123 -21.73 9.04 -23.25
CA LEU A 123 -22.05 8.96 -21.82
C LEU A 123 -21.38 7.75 -21.13
N LYS A 124 -21.27 6.62 -21.83
CA LYS A 124 -20.59 5.41 -21.33
C LYS A 124 -19.09 5.64 -21.12
N GLN A 125 -18.41 6.30 -22.07
CA GLN A 125 -16.99 6.63 -21.94
C GLN A 125 -16.77 7.64 -20.82
N ALA A 126 -17.56 8.71 -20.76
CA ALA A 126 -17.50 9.71 -19.69
C ALA A 126 -17.70 9.06 -18.32
N THR A 127 -18.71 8.19 -18.18
CA THR A 127 -18.98 7.42 -16.96
C THR A 127 -17.78 6.58 -16.54
N SER A 128 -17.19 5.83 -17.48
CA SER A 128 -16.08 4.92 -17.16
C SER A 128 -14.83 5.66 -16.70
N ARG A 129 -14.50 6.77 -17.38
CA ARG A 129 -13.35 7.62 -17.04
C ARG A 129 -13.56 8.34 -15.72
N LEU A 130 -14.72 8.97 -15.53
CA LEU A 130 -15.05 9.65 -14.29
C LEU A 130 -15.06 8.68 -13.10
N ARG A 131 -15.64 7.48 -13.25
CA ARG A 131 -15.61 6.45 -12.21
C ARG A 131 -14.19 6.10 -11.79
N LEU A 132 -13.30 5.85 -12.74
CA LEU A 132 -11.90 5.53 -12.42
C LEU A 132 -11.24 6.66 -11.64
N ILE A 133 -11.46 7.92 -12.04
CA ILE A 133 -10.85 9.09 -11.37
C ILE A 133 -11.39 9.25 -9.96
N LEU A 134 -12.71 9.17 -9.76
CA LEU A 134 -13.32 9.30 -8.44
C LEU A 134 -12.95 8.14 -7.50
N GLU A 135 -12.89 6.91 -8.01
CA GLU A 135 -12.36 5.76 -7.26
C GLU A 135 -10.90 6.00 -6.87
N SER A 136 -10.08 6.59 -7.75
CA SER A 136 -8.64 6.84 -7.48
C SER A 136 -8.44 7.81 -6.34
N VAL A 137 -9.21 8.90 -6.32
CA VAL A 137 -9.17 9.90 -5.24
C VAL A 137 -9.77 9.32 -3.96
N ALA A 138 -10.87 8.57 -4.05
CA ALA A 138 -11.49 7.97 -2.87
C ALA A 138 -10.59 6.95 -2.16
N GLU A 139 -9.86 6.13 -2.92
CA GLU A 139 -8.89 5.17 -2.39
C GLU A 139 -7.64 5.83 -1.81
N ASN A 140 -7.31 7.06 -2.20
CA ASN A 140 -6.07 7.77 -1.85
C ASN A 140 -6.36 9.18 -1.30
N HIS A 141 -7.34 9.28 -0.40
CA HIS A 141 -7.82 10.58 0.07
C HIS A 141 -6.80 11.29 0.98
N SER A 142 -5.94 10.55 1.69
CA SER A 142 -4.83 11.14 2.46
C SER A 142 -3.83 11.83 1.53
N GLU A 143 -3.46 11.22 0.41
CA GLU A 143 -2.58 11.83 -0.60
C GLU A 143 -3.26 13.00 -1.33
N TYR A 144 -4.57 12.93 -1.57
CA TYR A 144 -5.33 14.06 -2.10
C TYR A 144 -5.32 15.26 -1.14
N ARG A 145 -5.41 15.02 0.17
CA ARG A 145 -5.30 16.07 1.19
C ARG A 145 -3.92 16.74 1.17
N ASP A 146 -2.85 15.96 1.09
CA ASP A 146 -1.47 16.45 0.92
C ASP A 146 -1.36 17.31 -0.35
N TRP A 147 -1.87 16.81 -1.50
CA TRP A 147 -1.90 17.56 -2.75
C TRP A 147 -2.61 18.92 -2.61
N ASN A 148 -3.77 18.96 -1.95
CA ASN A 148 -4.50 20.21 -1.71
C ASN A 148 -3.77 21.19 -0.81
N SER A 149 -2.98 20.71 0.16
CA SER A 149 -2.19 21.60 1.04
C SER A 149 -0.87 22.06 0.43
N THR A 150 -0.33 21.32 -0.55
CA THR A 150 1.05 21.47 -1.01
C THR A 150 1.17 22.35 -2.26
N THR A 151 0.14 22.46 -3.09
CA THR A 151 0.24 23.18 -4.37
C THR A 151 -1.05 23.87 -4.78
N THR A 152 -0.96 25.10 -5.30
CA THR A 152 -2.12 25.82 -5.86
C THR A 152 -2.66 25.18 -7.14
N GLN A 153 -1.94 24.23 -7.73
CA GLN A 153 -2.46 23.42 -8.84
C GLN A 153 -3.70 22.61 -8.42
N SER A 154 -3.91 22.37 -7.12
CA SER A 154 -5.10 21.68 -6.61
C SER A 154 -6.41 22.44 -6.79
N ASP A 155 -6.35 23.76 -6.89
CA ASP A 155 -7.54 24.61 -7.12
C ASP A 155 -8.10 24.43 -8.53
N ARG A 156 -7.30 23.80 -9.40
CA ARG A 156 -7.58 23.58 -10.82
C ARG A 156 -7.89 22.12 -11.09
N GLY A 157 -9.17 21.83 -11.33
CA GLY A 157 -9.63 20.47 -11.62
C GLY A 157 -8.98 19.84 -12.86
N ASP A 158 -8.55 20.64 -13.84
CA ASP A 158 -7.82 20.19 -15.02
C ASP A 158 -6.37 19.73 -14.73
N TYR A 159 -5.86 19.96 -13.51
CA TYR A 159 -4.56 19.48 -13.04
C TYR A 159 -4.62 18.20 -12.19
N LEU A 160 -5.82 17.66 -11.90
CA LEU A 160 -5.96 16.44 -11.08
C LEU A 160 -5.18 15.23 -11.64
N TYR A 161 -4.89 15.20 -12.95
CA TYR A 161 -4.08 14.15 -13.55
C TYR A 161 -2.66 14.10 -12.98
N VAL A 162 -2.13 15.22 -12.48
CA VAL A 162 -0.81 15.27 -11.85
C VAL A 162 -0.80 14.40 -10.60
N LEU A 163 -1.80 14.55 -9.72
CA LEU A 163 -1.97 13.68 -8.57
C LEU A 163 -2.05 12.20 -9.00
N LEU A 164 -2.82 11.88 -10.05
CA LEU A 164 -2.89 10.51 -10.54
C LEU A 164 -1.56 9.97 -11.09
N GLU A 165 -0.68 10.82 -11.65
CA GLU A 165 0.69 10.40 -12.02
C GLU A 165 1.50 9.97 -10.79
N PHE A 166 1.39 10.69 -9.67
CA PHE A 166 2.03 10.31 -8.40
C PHE A 166 1.44 9.01 -7.85
N LEU A 167 0.10 8.90 -7.81
CA LEU A 167 -0.57 7.72 -7.27
C LEU A 167 -0.32 6.45 -8.09
N ARG A 168 -0.05 6.56 -9.40
CA ARG A 168 0.35 5.42 -10.24
C ARG A 168 1.68 4.82 -9.78
N ILE A 169 2.66 5.64 -9.43
CA ILE A 169 3.96 5.19 -8.90
C ILE A 169 3.76 4.53 -7.53
N LYS A 170 2.97 5.15 -6.65
CA LYS A 170 2.60 4.56 -5.35
C LYS A 170 1.93 3.19 -5.49
N ALA A 171 0.94 3.08 -6.38
CA ALA A 171 0.22 1.82 -6.61
C ALA A 171 1.14 0.72 -7.16
N GLU A 172 2.12 1.08 -7.99
CA GLU A 172 3.14 0.14 -8.48
C GLU A 172 4.05 -0.36 -7.34
N TYR A 173 4.52 0.55 -6.48
CA TYR A 173 5.25 0.21 -5.27
C TYR A 173 4.47 -0.77 -4.38
N GLU A 174 3.21 -0.43 -4.07
CA GLU A 174 2.34 -1.26 -3.21
C GLU A 174 2.08 -2.64 -3.82
N ARG A 175 1.94 -2.72 -5.15
CA ARG A 175 1.84 -4.00 -5.85
C ARG A 175 3.09 -4.86 -5.69
N ILE A 176 4.28 -4.27 -5.78
CA ILE A 176 5.55 -4.99 -5.60
C ILE A 176 5.66 -5.51 -4.16
N VAL A 177 5.38 -4.66 -3.17
CA VAL A 177 5.30 -5.06 -1.76
C VAL A 177 4.36 -6.26 -1.57
N TRP A 178 3.17 -6.21 -2.19
CA TRP A 178 2.22 -7.31 -2.13
C TRP A 178 2.75 -8.59 -2.78
N THR A 179 3.45 -8.49 -3.91
CA THR A 179 4.10 -9.63 -4.56
C THR A 179 5.18 -10.27 -3.69
N LEU A 180 5.89 -9.48 -2.88
CA LEU A 180 6.98 -9.93 -2.01
C LEU A 180 6.51 -10.54 -0.68
N ARG A 181 5.20 -10.58 -0.39
CA ARG A 181 4.64 -11.15 0.85
C ARG A 181 5.17 -12.54 1.22
N PRO A 182 5.35 -13.51 0.29
CA PRO A 182 5.97 -14.79 0.62
C PRO A 182 7.41 -14.69 1.13
N VAL A 183 8.19 -13.73 0.62
CA VAL A 183 9.58 -13.48 1.04
C VAL A 183 9.61 -12.93 2.46
N SER A 184 8.72 -11.97 2.77
CA SER A 184 8.57 -11.43 4.13
C SER A 184 8.07 -12.51 5.11
N MET A 185 7.14 -13.36 4.69
CA MET A 185 6.64 -14.44 5.54
C MET A 185 7.75 -15.44 5.92
N ALA A 186 8.67 -15.73 5.00
CA ALA A 186 9.83 -16.56 5.30
C ALA A 186 10.72 -15.93 6.36
N HIS A 187 11.04 -14.63 6.21
CA HIS A 187 11.82 -13.87 7.17
C HIS A 187 11.17 -13.86 8.55
N ARG A 188 9.87 -13.61 8.64
CA ARG A 188 9.11 -13.68 9.90
C ARG A 188 9.28 -15.02 10.62
N VAL A 189 9.25 -16.13 9.90
CA VAL A 189 9.48 -17.48 10.48
C VAL A 189 10.92 -17.62 10.98
N LEU A 190 11.90 -17.10 10.24
CA LEU A 190 13.31 -17.13 10.67
C LEU A 190 13.52 -16.35 11.96
N VAL A 191 12.96 -15.14 12.04
CA VAL A 191 13.09 -14.30 13.22
C VAL A 191 12.41 -14.95 14.43
N ARG A 192 11.17 -15.44 14.28
CA ARG A 192 10.45 -16.10 15.37
C ARG A 192 11.07 -17.42 15.83
N SER A 193 11.81 -18.10 14.96
CA SER A 193 12.56 -19.32 15.31
C SER A 193 13.93 -19.05 15.92
N GLY A 194 14.31 -17.77 16.12
CA GLY A 194 15.61 -17.39 16.65
C GLY A 194 16.76 -17.58 15.65
N ALA A 195 16.47 -17.85 14.38
CA ALA A 195 17.47 -18.02 13.32
C ALA A 195 18.00 -16.67 12.80
N THR A 196 18.52 -15.83 13.71
CA THR A 196 18.90 -14.43 13.47
C THR A 196 19.91 -14.26 12.33
N GLU A 197 20.95 -15.09 12.28
CA GLU A 197 21.93 -15.07 11.17
C GLU A 197 21.28 -15.33 9.81
N ALA A 198 20.33 -16.27 9.74
CA ALA A 198 19.64 -16.61 8.51
C ALA A 198 18.63 -15.51 8.12
N ALA A 199 17.95 -14.91 9.10
CA ALA A 199 17.04 -13.78 8.89
C ALA A 199 17.79 -12.56 8.33
N SER A 200 18.95 -12.24 8.89
CA SER A 200 19.80 -11.13 8.42
C SER A 200 20.31 -11.38 7.00
N ALA A 201 20.86 -12.57 6.72
CA ALA A 201 21.32 -12.93 5.37
C ALA A 201 20.16 -12.93 4.35
N TRP A 202 18.96 -13.35 4.75
CA TRP A 202 17.78 -13.31 3.91
C TRP A 202 17.33 -11.88 3.59
N ARG A 203 17.36 -10.98 4.57
CA ARG A 203 17.06 -9.56 4.40
C ARG A 203 18.03 -8.90 3.42
N GLN A 204 19.34 -9.11 3.61
CA GLN A 204 20.38 -8.59 2.72
C GLN A 204 20.16 -9.05 1.28
N ARG A 205 19.88 -10.34 1.08
CA ARG A 205 19.60 -10.88 -0.24
C ARG A 205 18.38 -10.21 -0.89
N MET A 206 17.30 -10.02 -0.14
CA MET A 206 16.11 -9.33 -0.64
C MET A 206 16.41 -7.87 -1.01
N GLU A 207 17.20 -7.17 -0.20
CA GLU A 207 17.64 -5.80 -0.48
C GLU A 207 18.42 -5.75 -1.80
N GLU A 208 19.44 -6.60 -1.96
CA GLU A 208 20.26 -6.68 -3.17
C GLU A 208 19.42 -7.01 -4.41
N GLU A 209 18.50 -7.99 -4.31
CA GLU A 209 17.63 -8.41 -5.43
C GLU A 209 16.60 -7.33 -5.82
N THR A 210 16.19 -6.46 -4.89
CA THR A 210 15.13 -5.47 -5.12
C THR A 210 15.62 -4.03 -5.27
N ALA A 211 16.89 -3.75 -4.99
CA ALA A 211 17.50 -2.41 -5.05
C ALA A 211 17.29 -1.73 -6.41
N GLY A 212 17.48 -2.45 -7.52
CA GLY A 212 17.28 -1.89 -8.86
C GLY A 212 15.84 -1.42 -9.10
N THR A 213 14.86 -2.22 -8.67
CA THR A 213 13.43 -1.88 -8.80
C THR A 213 13.04 -0.71 -7.89
N ALA A 214 13.57 -0.66 -6.66
CA ALA A 214 13.33 0.46 -5.74
C ALA A 214 13.89 1.77 -6.32
N ASN A 215 15.13 1.72 -6.85
CA ASN A 215 15.77 2.88 -7.46
C ASN A 215 15.03 3.40 -8.69
N ASP A 216 14.50 2.52 -9.56
CA ASP A 216 13.67 2.93 -10.71
C ASP A 216 12.42 3.73 -10.28
N LEU A 217 11.71 3.25 -9.25
CA LEU A 217 10.52 3.96 -8.73
C LEU A 217 10.89 5.33 -8.14
N ILE A 218 11.99 5.41 -7.40
CA ILE A 218 12.50 6.66 -6.82
C ILE A 218 12.93 7.63 -7.92
N GLU A 219 13.61 7.15 -8.96
CA GLU A 219 14.02 7.97 -10.10
C GLU A 219 12.81 8.51 -10.87
N ARG A 220 11.84 7.65 -11.19
CA ARG A 220 10.59 8.05 -11.86
C ARG A 220 9.80 9.07 -11.03
N LEU A 221 9.76 8.91 -9.70
CA LEU A 221 9.17 9.89 -8.80
C LEU A 221 9.93 11.22 -8.87
N SER A 222 11.26 11.20 -8.80
CA SER A 222 12.10 12.39 -8.90
C SER A 222 11.89 13.15 -10.21
N VAL A 223 11.86 12.44 -11.35
CA VAL A 223 11.57 13.03 -12.66
C VAL A 223 10.18 13.67 -12.69
N LEU A 224 9.17 13.02 -12.12
CA LEU A 224 7.82 13.57 -12.03
C LEU A 224 7.78 14.83 -11.14
N GLN A 225 8.46 14.81 -10.00
CA GLN A 225 8.56 15.96 -9.09
C GLN A 225 9.23 17.16 -9.76
N GLN A 226 10.32 16.94 -10.51
CA GLN A 226 11.00 18.00 -11.26
C GLN A 226 10.12 18.57 -12.37
N LYS A 227 9.43 17.70 -13.12
CA LYS A 227 8.58 18.10 -14.24
C LYS A 227 7.36 18.92 -13.81
N THR A 228 6.78 18.58 -12.67
CA THR A 228 5.51 19.16 -12.18
C THR A 228 5.72 20.29 -11.20
N GLY A 229 6.91 20.36 -10.57
CA GLY A 229 7.20 21.28 -9.48
C GLY A 229 6.55 20.91 -8.14
N VAL A 230 5.91 19.74 -8.05
CA VAL A 230 5.17 19.29 -6.86
C VAL A 230 5.92 18.18 -6.13
N ARG A 231 5.87 18.19 -4.79
CA ARG A 231 6.46 17.16 -3.92
C ARG A 231 5.45 16.72 -2.87
N LEU A 232 4.82 15.57 -3.08
CA LEU A 232 3.88 14.99 -2.11
C LEU A 232 4.65 14.15 -1.10
N ALA A 233 4.64 14.55 0.17
CA ALA A 233 5.31 13.83 1.25
C ALA A 233 4.67 12.45 1.44
N SER A 234 3.34 12.39 1.45
CA SER A 234 2.55 11.15 1.57
C SER A 234 2.93 10.08 0.54
N VAL A 235 3.22 10.47 -0.70
CA VAL A 235 3.67 9.56 -1.76
C VAL A 235 5.16 9.28 -1.66
N SER A 236 5.98 10.31 -1.38
CA SER A 236 7.44 10.18 -1.33
C SER A 236 7.88 9.24 -0.22
N ASP A 237 7.31 9.38 0.97
CA ASP A 237 7.65 8.57 2.14
C ASP A 237 7.29 7.10 1.90
N ARG A 238 6.18 6.83 1.20
CA ARG A 238 5.80 5.48 0.83
C ARG A 238 6.75 4.87 -0.21
N VAL A 239 7.05 5.58 -1.29
CA VAL A 239 7.85 5.06 -2.42
C VAL A 239 9.33 4.94 -2.10
N LYS A 240 9.88 5.81 -1.25
CA LYS A 240 11.30 5.78 -0.84
C LYS A 240 11.60 4.71 0.21
N ARG A 241 10.57 4.15 0.83
CA ARG A 241 10.74 3.09 1.82
C ARG A 241 11.34 1.85 1.13
N PRO A 242 12.41 1.24 1.66
CA PRO A 242 12.91 -0.02 1.13
C PRO A 242 11.85 -1.12 1.19
N PHE A 243 11.86 -2.04 0.24
CA PHE A 243 10.96 -3.20 0.29
C PHE A 243 11.24 -4.10 1.52
N THR A 244 12.44 -4.00 2.10
CA THR A 244 12.83 -4.69 3.35
C THR A 244 12.19 -4.10 4.60
N ALA A 245 11.54 -2.93 4.54
CA ALA A 245 10.94 -2.33 5.73
C ALA A 245 9.88 -3.22 6.40
N MET A 246 9.24 -4.13 5.66
CA MET A 246 8.34 -5.13 6.27
C MET A 246 9.09 -6.15 7.13
N LEU A 247 10.34 -6.46 6.78
CA LEU A 247 11.20 -7.41 7.49
C LEU A 247 11.76 -6.75 8.76
N GLU A 248 12.15 -5.48 8.67
CA GLU A 248 12.55 -4.69 9.85
C GLU A 248 11.40 -4.59 10.86
N GLN A 249 10.16 -4.38 10.39
CA GLN A 249 8.98 -4.47 11.25
C GLN A 249 8.83 -5.85 11.92
N ASP A 250 9.05 -6.95 11.18
CA ASP A 250 8.97 -8.31 11.75
C ASP A 250 10.05 -8.55 12.83
N GLU A 251 11.23 -7.92 12.70
CA GLU A 251 12.30 -7.95 13.71
C GLU A 251 11.89 -7.19 14.98
N ILE A 252 11.35 -5.98 14.85
CA ILE A 252 10.84 -5.21 16.00
C ILE A 252 9.75 -6.00 16.73
N GLU A 253 8.76 -6.51 16.00
CA GLU A 253 7.67 -7.31 16.58
C GLU A 253 8.17 -8.57 17.31
N SER A 254 9.29 -9.16 16.87
CA SER A 254 9.87 -10.34 17.52
C SER A 254 10.53 -10.08 18.86
N LEU A 255 10.96 -8.84 19.10
CA LEU A 255 11.61 -8.42 20.35
C LEU A 255 10.60 -8.15 21.47
N VAL A 256 9.31 -8.02 21.14
CA VAL A 256 8.24 -7.72 22.11
C VAL A 256 8.12 -8.79 23.19
N GLU A 257 8.00 -10.07 22.80
CA GLU A 257 7.85 -11.15 23.79
C GLU A 257 9.07 -11.30 24.71
N PRO A 258 10.31 -11.33 24.20
CA PRO A 258 11.50 -11.28 25.04
C PRO A 258 11.54 -10.06 25.96
N ALA A 259 11.21 -8.85 25.47
CA ALA A 259 11.22 -7.63 26.27
C ALA A 259 10.17 -7.66 27.40
N VAL A 260 8.96 -8.16 27.13
CA VAL A 260 7.92 -8.32 28.18
C VAL A 260 8.36 -9.35 29.22
N ARG A 261 9.04 -10.42 28.81
CA ARG A 261 9.58 -11.42 29.75
C ARG A 261 10.65 -10.82 30.66
N GLU A 262 11.60 -10.08 30.10
CA GLU A 262 12.61 -9.35 30.88
C GLU A 262 11.96 -8.44 31.91
N LEU A 263 10.90 -7.71 31.50
CA LEU A 263 10.13 -6.84 32.38
C LEU A 263 9.48 -7.60 33.55
N LEU A 264 8.90 -8.78 33.29
CA LEU A 264 8.24 -9.58 34.32
C LEU A 264 9.21 -10.27 35.29
N VAL A 265 10.31 -10.81 34.77
CA VAL A 265 11.32 -11.51 35.58
C VAL A 265 12.16 -10.49 36.37
N GLY A 266 12.27 -9.26 35.87
CA GLY A 266 13.10 -8.21 36.47
C GLY A 266 14.60 -8.36 36.19
N GLU A 267 14.95 -9.25 35.26
CA GLU A 267 16.33 -9.50 34.82
C GLU A 267 16.46 -9.13 33.33
N PRO A 268 16.97 -7.92 33.01
CA PRO A 268 17.10 -7.48 31.63
C PRO A 268 18.29 -8.16 30.95
N GLU A 269 18.02 -9.00 29.95
CA GLU A 269 19.03 -9.60 29.05
C GLU A 269 19.33 -8.70 27.83
N GLY A 270 18.56 -7.64 27.62
CA GLY A 270 18.82 -6.57 26.65
C GLY A 270 17.82 -6.49 25.49
N ALA A 271 16.82 -7.36 25.42
CA ALA A 271 15.78 -7.32 24.40
C ALA A 271 14.94 -6.03 24.47
N GLY A 272 14.66 -5.52 25.67
CA GLY A 272 13.97 -4.23 25.83
C GLY A 272 14.74 -3.07 25.18
N GLY A 273 16.05 -3.00 25.43
CA GLY A 273 16.91 -1.97 24.81
C GLY A 273 17.07 -2.15 23.30
N GLN A 274 17.13 -3.39 22.81
CA GLN A 274 17.13 -3.67 21.38
C GLN A 274 15.82 -3.25 20.72
N LEU A 275 14.67 -3.53 21.34
CA LEU A 275 13.36 -3.14 20.84
C LEU A 275 13.27 -1.62 20.69
N GLU A 276 13.69 -0.87 21.70
CA GLU A 276 13.72 0.60 21.68
C GLU A 276 14.63 1.12 20.56
N THR A 277 15.87 0.62 20.49
CA THR A 277 16.84 1.03 19.46
C THR A 277 16.31 0.77 18.04
N HIS A 278 15.77 -0.42 17.78
CA HIS A 278 15.27 -0.77 16.43
C HIS A 278 14.00 0.02 16.08
N ALA A 279 13.12 0.30 17.06
CA ALA A 279 11.94 1.12 16.84
C ALA A 279 12.31 2.58 16.51
N GLU A 280 13.33 3.15 17.19
CA GLU A 280 13.85 4.49 16.90
C GLU A 280 14.46 4.59 15.50
N GLU A 281 15.27 3.62 15.10
CA GLU A 281 15.85 3.55 13.75
C GLU A 281 14.75 3.45 12.68
N PHE A 282 13.75 2.60 12.93
CA PHE A 282 12.66 2.36 11.98
C PHE A 282 11.70 3.55 11.85
N LEU A 283 11.53 4.38 12.88
CA LEU A 283 10.76 5.62 12.80
C LEU A 283 11.28 6.54 11.68
N GLY A 284 12.60 6.59 11.47
CA GLY A 284 13.22 7.39 10.39
C GLY A 284 12.95 6.86 8.98
N ILE A 285 12.65 5.56 8.85
CA ILE A 285 12.38 4.86 7.58
C ILE A 285 10.88 4.78 7.29
N ALA A 286 10.07 4.75 8.35
CA ALA A 286 8.66 4.41 8.30
C ALA A 286 7.72 5.53 8.77
N THR A 287 8.02 6.77 8.39
CA THR A 287 7.14 7.92 8.65
C THR A 287 5.78 7.73 7.98
N GLY A 288 4.72 8.08 8.71
CA GLY A 288 3.36 8.17 8.19
C GLY A 288 3.18 9.45 7.38
N SER A 289 1.97 9.71 6.90
CA SER A 289 1.62 10.93 6.15
C SER A 289 1.70 12.23 6.96
N GLY A 290 2.17 12.18 8.22
CA GLY A 290 2.16 13.29 9.18
C GLY A 290 0.78 13.62 9.76
N VAL A 291 -0.28 12.99 9.25
CA VAL A 291 -1.69 13.22 9.66
C VAL A 291 -2.28 12.04 10.42
N GLU A 292 -1.79 10.83 10.14
CA GLU A 292 -2.27 9.57 10.72
C GLU A 292 -1.10 8.80 11.34
N VAL A 293 -1.37 8.06 12.41
CA VAL A 293 -0.39 7.17 13.05
C VAL A 293 0.03 6.10 12.02
N PRO A 294 1.33 5.85 11.83
CA PRO A 294 1.80 4.78 10.97
C PRO A 294 1.22 3.40 11.36
N ASP A 295 0.68 2.66 10.38
CA ASP A 295 0.09 1.33 10.59
C ASP A 295 0.97 0.33 11.38
N TRP A 296 2.30 0.50 11.31
CA TRP A 296 3.24 -0.39 12.00
C TRP A 296 3.26 -0.15 13.51
N LEU A 297 3.02 1.09 13.96
CA LEU A 297 2.91 1.42 15.38
C LEU A 297 1.63 0.82 15.98
N ASP A 298 0.51 0.91 15.26
CA ASP A 298 -0.74 0.28 15.69
C ASP A 298 -0.57 -1.24 15.83
N ARG A 299 0.10 -1.89 14.86
CA ARG A 299 0.39 -3.33 14.94
C ARG A 299 1.34 -3.68 16.08
N LEU A 300 2.35 -2.84 16.32
CA LEU A 300 3.27 -3.03 17.43
C LEU A 300 2.53 -2.91 18.77
N SER A 301 1.67 -1.90 18.93
CA SER A 301 0.82 -1.73 20.11
C SER A 301 -0.04 -2.96 20.35
N ILE A 302 -0.77 -3.42 19.34
CA ILE A 302 -1.60 -4.64 19.44
C ILE A 302 -0.76 -5.85 19.84
N THR A 303 0.47 -5.96 19.33
CA THR A 303 1.38 -7.07 19.66
C THR A 303 1.84 -6.98 21.11
N VAL A 304 2.19 -5.79 21.59
CA VAL A 304 2.57 -5.53 23.00
C VAL A 304 1.40 -5.86 23.92
N ASP A 305 0.21 -5.32 23.64
CA ASP A 305 -1.00 -5.54 24.45
C ASP A 305 -1.32 -7.04 24.57
N ARG A 306 -1.33 -7.76 23.44
CA ARG A 306 -1.55 -9.21 23.42
C ARG A 306 -0.53 -9.97 24.26
N VAL A 307 0.76 -9.64 24.12
CA VAL A 307 1.83 -10.34 24.85
C VAL A 307 1.73 -10.05 26.34
N LEU A 308 1.41 -8.83 26.76
CA LEU A 308 1.17 -8.48 28.16
C LEU A 308 -0.02 -9.26 28.74
N GLU A 309 -1.14 -9.34 28.04
CA GLU A 309 -2.30 -10.14 28.46
C GLU A 309 -1.97 -11.64 28.59
N GLU A 310 -1.21 -12.20 27.65
CA GLU A 310 -0.70 -13.58 27.72
C GLU A 310 0.23 -13.79 28.93
N ALA A 311 1.02 -12.78 29.26
CA ALA A 311 1.94 -12.80 30.39
C ALA A 311 1.21 -12.76 31.74
N GLU A 312 0.20 -11.90 31.88
CA GLU A 312 -0.64 -11.78 33.07
C GLU A 312 -1.42 -13.07 33.37
N THR A 313 -1.82 -13.79 32.33
CA THR A 313 -2.53 -15.08 32.44
C THR A 313 -1.59 -16.27 32.65
N GLY A 314 -0.28 -16.05 32.75
CA GLY A 314 0.74 -17.08 32.99
C GLY A 314 1.05 -17.96 31.77
N GLY A 315 0.68 -17.51 30.57
CA GLY A 315 0.78 -18.27 29.32
C GLY A 315 2.11 -18.15 28.56
N LEU A 316 3.05 -17.31 29.01
CA LEU A 316 4.38 -17.24 28.39
C LEU A 316 5.20 -18.48 28.74
N ALA A 317 5.22 -19.45 27.82
CA ALA A 317 6.04 -20.65 27.94
C ALA A 317 7.54 -20.29 28.09
N SER A 318 8.26 -21.08 28.90
CA SER A 318 9.72 -20.93 29.06
C SER A 318 10.45 -21.23 27.74
N ASP A 319 11.65 -20.69 27.53
CA ASP A 319 12.42 -20.95 26.29
C ASP A 319 12.67 -22.44 26.02
N SER A 320 12.69 -23.28 27.06
CA SER A 320 12.83 -24.74 26.95
C SER A 320 11.55 -25.44 26.46
N GLU A 321 10.40 -24.77 26.53
CA GLU A 321 9.09 -25.26 26.10
C GLU A 321 8.60 -24.61 24.81
N ARG A 322 9.39 -23.71 24.21
CA ARG A 322 9.11 -23.14 22.89
C ARG A 322 9.00 -24.26 21.86
N GLN A 323 7.76 -24.64 21.54
CA GLN A 323 7.49 -25.09 20.19
C GLN A 323 7.85 -23.91 19.28
N VAL A 324 8.86 -24.10 18.44
CA VAL A 324 9.26 -23.21 17.33
C VAL A 324 8.09 -22.92 16.36
N MET A 325 6.92 -23.52 16.62
CA MET A 325 5.71 -23.40 15.83
C MET A 325 4.91 -22.18 16.32
N PRO A 326 4.46 -21.31 15.42
CA PRO A 326 3.62 -20.19 15.79
C PRO A 326 2.31 -20.73 16.37
N SER A 327 2.01 -20.36 17.62
CA SER A 327 0.76 -20.66 18.35
C SER A 327 -0.52 -20.19 17.64
N THR A 328 -0.40 -19.53 16.49
CA THR A 328 -1.51 -18.90 15.76
C THR A 328 -1.60 -19.29 14.27
N LEU A 329 -0.77 -20.22 13.76
CA LEU A 329 -1.12 -20.84 12.48
C LEU A 329 -2.25 -21.83 12.76
N ALA A 330 -3.43 -21.54 12.19
CA ALA A 330 -4.66 -22.31 12.34
C ALA A 330 -4.40 -23.80 12.61
N GLU A 331 -5.02 -24.30 13.68
CA GLU A 331 -4.85 -25.64 14.23
C GLU A 331 -5.26 -26.85 13.35
N PRO A 332 -5.80 -26.80 12.09
CA PRO A 332 -6.11 -28.05 11.40
C PRO A 332 -4.97 -28.62 10.54
N LEU A 333 -3.77 -28.04 10.54
CA LEU A 333 -2.67 -28.57 9.73
C LEU A 333 -1.83 -29.58 10.53
N HIS A 334 -1.94 -30.87 10.18
CA HIS A 334 -1.04 -31.90 10.69
C HIS A 334 0.37 -31.68 10.12
N TRP A 335 1.28 -31.25 10.99
CA TRP A 335 2.68 -31.10 10.67
C TRP A 335 3.40 -32.45 10.74
N SER A 336 4.24 -32.73 9.75
CA SER A 336 5.13 -33.91 9.76
C SER A 336 6.57 -33.46 9.59
N TRP A 337 7.45 -34.02 10.42
CA TRP A 337 8.88 -33.77 10.31
C TRP A 337 9.42 -34.43 9.04
N LEU A 338 9.96 -33.61 8.14
CA LEU A 338 10.61 -34.06 6.92
C LEU A 338 12.13 -33.98 7.12
N SER A 339 12.82 -35.10 6.89
CA SER A 339 14.28 -35.08 6.84
C SER A 339 14.77 -34.28 5.63
N TRP A 340 15.96 -33.71 5.73
CA TRP A 340 16.56 -32.92 4.65
C TRP A 340 16.63 -33.66 3.30
N PRO A 341 17.03 -34.94 3.23
CA PRO A 341 17.00 -35.70 1.97
C PRO A 341 15.58 -35.88 1.40
N GLN A 342 14.59 -36.08 2.27
CA GLN A 342 13.18 -36.21 1.84
C GLN A 342 12.63 -34.89 1.31
N LEU A 343 12.99 -33.76 1.92
CA LEU A 343 12.63 -32.44 1.42
C LEU A 343 13.23 -32.22 0.03
N LEU A 344 14.52 -32.49 -0.13
CA LEU A 344 15.20 -32.37 -1.43
C LEU A 344 14.56 -33.27 -2.48
N ASP A 345 14.29 -34.54 -2.17
CA ASP A 345 13.63 -35.48 -3.09
C ASP A 345 12.21 -35.04 -3.48
N ALA A 346 11.40 -34.59 -2.51
CA ALA A 346 10.03 -34.12 -2.74
C ALA A 346 9.98 -32.90 -3.66
N VAL A 347 10.97 -32.01 -3.55
CA VAL A 347 11.06 -30.82 -4.40
C VAL A 347 11.67 -31.16 -5.77
N SER A 348 12.69 -32.03 -5.82
CA SER A 348 13.37 -32.45 -7.06
C SER A 348 12.44 -33.25 -7.99
N LYS A 349 11.60 -34.14 -7.44
CA LYS A 349 10.66 -34.95 -8.23
C LYS A 349 9.61 -34.13 -8.99
N LYS A 350 9.32 -32.89 -8.56
CA LYS A 350 8.44 -31.98 -9.30
C LYS A 350 9.14 -31.23 -10.44
N GLN A 351 10.48 -31.21 -10.52
CA GLN A 351 11.20 -30.66 -11.69
C GLN A 351 11.18 -31.60 -12.90
N GLY A 352 10.82 -32.88 -12.72
CA GLY A 352 10.76 -33.90 -13.79
C GLY A 352 9.38 -34.12 -14.43
N ARG A 353 8.37 -33.28 -14.13
CA ARG A 353 7.09 -33.25 -14.83
C ARG A 353 6.94 -31.90 -15.54
N LEU A 354 7.71 -31.72 -16.61
CA LEU A 354 7.41 -30.81 -17.71
C LEU A 354 6.88 -31.64 -18.88
#